data_AF-A0A966YP01-F1
#
_entry.id   AF-A0A966YP01-F1
#
_cell.length_a   1.000
_cell.length_b   1.000
_cell.length_c   1.000
_cell.angle_alpha   90.00
_cell.angle_beta   90.00
_cell.angle_gamma   90.00
#
_symmetry.space_group_name_H-M   'P 1'
#
loop_
_entity.id
_entity.type
_entity.pdbx_description
1 polymer ?
#
loop_
_entity_poly.entity_id
_entity_poly.type
_entity_poly.pdbx_seq_one_letter_code
_entity_poly.pdbx_strand_id
1 'polypeptide(L)'
;MRDQAGEATIIRFALPSVDASLAGLLDPLHGDASGRDRRLEISTTKPTADLAHITGWALQHGIELDGLSVESVTLEDVYLRLVGTDS
;
A
#
# COMPACT_ATOMS: atom_id res chain seq x y z
N MET A 1 10.49 -19.20 8.45
CA MET A 1 10.16 -18.29 7.34
C MET A 1 10.44 -16.89 7.87
N ARG A 2 11.57 -16.30 7.45
CA ARG A 2 12.23 -15.19 8.16
C ARG A 2 11.49 -13.86 7.94
N ASP A 3 11.38 -13.10 9.03
CA ASP A 3 10.84 -11.75 9.12
C ASP A 3 11.36 -10.82 8.01
N GLN A 4 10.47 -10.37 7.13
CA GLN A 4 10.66 -9.17 6.28
C GLN A 4 9.91 -7.96 6.84
N ALA A 5 9.36 -8.05 8.06
CA ALA A 5 8.54 -6.99 8.63
C ALA A 5 9.33 -5.68 8.87
N GLY A 6 10.66 -5.72 8.98
CA GLY A 6 11.49 -4.57 9.39
C GLY A 6 11.76 -3.47 8.35
N GLU A 7 11.34 -3.60 7.09
CA GLU A 7 11.64 -2.62 6.01
C GLU A 7 10.45 -2.35 5.07
N ALA A 8 9.23 -2.69 5.49
CA ALA A 8 8.05 -2.48 4.65
C ALA A 8 7.65 -0.99 4.62
N THR A 9 7.39 -0.46 3.42
CA THR A 9 6.72 0.82 3.24
C THR A 9 5.25 0.58 2.99
N ILE A 10 4.40 1.32 3.67
CA ILE A 10 2.96 1.28 3.49
C ILE A 10 2.53 2.44 2.62
N ILE A 11 1.81 2.14 1.54
CA ILE A 11 1.14 3.12 0.69
C ILE A 11 -0.35 3.02 0.96
N ARG A 12 -1.01 4.15 1.23
CA ARG A 12 -2.45 4.21 1.55
C ARG A 12 -3.15 5.23 0.70
N PHE A 13 -4.36 4.92 0.26
CA PHE A 13 -5.25 5.87 -0.41
C PHE A 13 -6.70 5.39 -0.35
N ALA A 14 -7.65 6.26 -0.62
CA ALA A 14 -9.05 5.85 -0.75
C ALA A 14 -9.25 5.00 -2.01
N LEU A 15 -10.07 3.95 -1.93
CA LEU A 15 -10.41 3.12 -3.07
C LEU A 15 -11.04 3.99 -4.17
N PRO A 16 -10.43 4.09 -5.36
CA PRO A 16 -10.93 4.95 -6.43
C PRO A 16 -12.37 4.59 -6.80
N SER A 17 -13.23 5.59 -6.87
CA SER A 17 -14.64 5.41 -7.27
C SER A 17 -14.75 5.55 -8.79
N VAL A 18 -14.33 4.51 -9.52
CA VAL A 18 -14.29 4.54 -10.99
C VAL A 18 -14.94 3.33 -11.64
N ASP A 19 -15.41 3.53 -12.87
CA ASP A 19 -15.96 2.47 -13.72
C ASP A 19 -14.87 1.63 -14.41
N ALA A 20 -13.59 1.93 -14.15
CA ALA A 20 -12.45 1.18 -14.67
C ALA A 20 -12.12 -0.04 -13.79
N SER A 21 -11.59 -1.09 -14.42
CA SER A 21 -11.12 -2.26 -13.69
C SER A 21 -9.90 -1.91 -12.84
N LEU A 22 -9.96 -2.23 -11.54
CA LEU A 22 -8.84 -2.08 -10.61
C LEU A 22 -7.74 -3.14 -10.82
N ALA A 23 -7.94 -4.12 -11.71
CA ALA A 23 -6.91 -5.14 -11.96
C ALA A 23 -5.58 -4.51 -12.40
N GLY A 24 -5.62 -3.50 -13.27
CA GLY A 24 -4.42 -2.78 -13.73
C GLY A 24 -3.82 -1.81 -12.71
N LEU A 25 -4.51 -1.55 -11.60
CA LEU A 25 -3.97 -0.83 -10.44
C LEU A 25 -3.17 -1.77 -9.53
N LEU A 26 -3.56 -3.05 -9.48
CA LEU A 26 -3.02 -4.05 -8.55
C LEU A 26 -1.98 -4.97 -9.21
N ASP A 27 -1.83 -4.92 -10.53
CA ASP A 27 -0.90 -5.75 -11.29
C ASP A 27 -0.14 -4.91 -12.33
N PRO A 28 1.22 -4.83 -12.28
CA PRO A 28 2.11 -5.54 -11.34
C PRO A 28 2.45 -4.72 -10.09
N LEU A 29 2.00 -5.21 -8.93
CA LEU A 29 2.54 -4.78 -7.63
C LEU A 29 3.63 -5.76 -7.15
N HIS A 30 4.67 -5.22 -6.51
CA HIS A 30 5.66 -6.04 -5.81
C HIS A 30 5.26 -6.35 -4.38
N GLY A 31 4.45 -5.48 -3.78
CA GLY A 31 3.89 -5.63 -2.44
C GLY A 31 2.54 -6.33 -2.42
N ASP A 32 2.07 -6.59 -1.20
CA ASP A 32 0.74 -7.12 -0.94
C ASP A 32 -0.26 -5.97 -0.77
N ALA A 33 -1.36 -6.04 -1.51
CA ALA A 33 -2.47 -5.10 -1.40
C ALA A 33 -3.61 -5.69 -0.54
N SER A 34 -4.16 -4.87 0.34
CA SER A 34 -5.36 -5.19 1.12
C SER A 34 -6.31 -3.99 1.13
N GLY A 35 -7.61 -4.27 1.28
CA GLY A 35 -8.65 -3.25 1.26
C GLY A 35 -9.67 -3.43 2.37
N ARG A 36 -10.01 -2.34 3.05
CA ARG A 36 -11.08 -2.27 4.06
C ARG A 36 -11.69 -0.88 4.08
N ASP A 37 -13.00 -0.77 4.31
CA ASP A 37 -13.72 0.50 4.50
C ASP A 37 -13.42 1.56 3.43
N ARG A 38 -13.40 1.14 2.16
CA ARG A 38 -13.04 1.98 1.01
C ARG A 38 -11.65 2.63 1.10
N ARG A 39 -10.70 2.00 1.80
CA ARG A 39 -9.28 2.35 1.75
C ARG A 39 -8.49 1.16 1.22
N LEU A 40 -7.51 1.45 0.39
CA LEU A 40 -6.49 0.50 -0.05
C LEU A 40 -5.21 0.74 0.77
N GLU A 41 -4.55 -0.35 1.13
CA GLU A 41 -3.26 -0.39 1.80
C GLU A 41 -2.35 -1.35 1.03
N ILE A 42 -1.18 -0.87 0.63
CA ILE A 42 -0.16 -1.67 -0.05
C ILE A 42 1.06 -1.72 0.84
N SER A 43 1.49 -2.92 1.25
CA SER A 43 2.72 -3.13 1.98
C SER A 43 3.80 -3.63 1.02
N THR A 44 4.86 -2.85 0.82
CA THR A 44 5.87 -3.13 -0.21
C THR A 44 7.30 -2.87 0.27
N THR A 45 8.24 -3.65 -0.28
CA THR A 45 9.69 -3.42 -0.14
C THR A 45 10.27 -2.62 -1.31
N LYS A 46 9.45 -2.29 -2.31
CA LYS A 46 9.84 -1.52 -3.50
C LYS A 46 8.92 -0.30 -3.68
N PRO A 47 8.89 0.64 -2.71
CA PRO A 47 7.92 1.71 -2.67
C PRO A 47 7.92 2.59 -3.92
N THR A 48 9.08 2.94 -4.45
CA THR A 48 9.16 3.80 -5.64
C THR A 48 8.55 3.14 -6.88
N ALA A 49 8.75 1.83 -7.06
CA ALA A 49 8.23 1.10 -8.21
C ALA A 49 6.72 0.96 -8.13
N ASP A 50 6.21 0.54 -6.97
CA ASP A 50 4.78 0.36 -6.76
C ASP A 50 4.04 1.71 -6.76
N LEU A 51 4.61 2.75 -6.15
CA LEU A 51 4.06 4.11 -6.17
C LEU A 51 3.98 4.66 -7.61
N ALA A 52 5.05 4.53 -8.39
CA ALA A 52 5.06 4.98 -9.79
C ALA A 52 4.02 4.24 -10.63
N HIS A 53 3.83 2.94 -10.39
CA HIS A 53 2.81 2.14 -11.06
C HIS A 53 1.40 2.63 -10.73
N ILE A 54 1.04 2.74 -9.44
CA ILE A 54 -0.32 3.13 -9.03
C ILE A 54 -0.65 4.57 -9.44
N THR A 55 0.28 5.51 -9.30
CA THR A 55 0.04 6.90 -9.72
C THR A 55 0.00 6.99 -11.24
N GLY A 56 0.83 6.21 -11.94
CA GLY A 56 0.80 6.11 -13.40
C GLY A 56 -0.55 5.60 -13.90
N TRP A 57 -1.10 4.56 -13.27
CA TRP A 57 -2.44 4.05 -13.59
C TRP A 57 -3.52 5.10 -13.31
N ALA A 58 -3.47 5.79 -12.17
CA ALA A 58 -4.44 6.81 -11.80
C ALA A 58 -4.46 7.96 -12.81
N LEU A 59 -3.28 8.47 -13.19
CA LEU A 59 -3.13 9.52 -14.19
C LEU A 59 -3.65 9.11 -15.57
N GLN A 60 -3.41 7.85 -16.00
CA GLN A 60 -3.93 7.33 -17.26
C GLN A 60 -5.46 7.31 -17.31
N HIS A 61 -6.13 7.20 -16.16
CA HIS A 61 -7.57 7.19 -16.04
C HIS A 61 -8.17 8.53 -15.59
N GLY A 62 -7.34 9.57 -15.43
CA GLY A 62 -7.78 10.91 -15.00
C GLY A 62 -8.26 10.95 -13.55
N ILE A 63 -7.69 10.12 -12.68
CA ILE A 63 -8.09 9.95 -11.28
C ILE A 63 -7.01 10.56 -10.37
N GLU A 64 -7.45 11.30 -9.35
CA GLU A 64 -6.60 11.66 -8.21
C GLU A 64 -6.75 10.60 -7.11
N LEU A 65 -5.62 10.17 -6.52
CA LEU A 65 -5.65 9.21 -5.41
C LEU A 65 -5.90 9.94 -4.09
N ASP A 66 -7.17 10.07 -3.72
CA ASP A 66 -7.57 10.77 -2.50
C ASP A 66 -6.88 10.23 -1.24
N GLY A 67 -6.22 11.12 -0.51
CA GLY A 67 -5.54 10.78 0.74
C GLY A 67 -4.35 9.85 0.57
N LEU A 68 -3.65 9.94 -0.58
CA LEU A 68 -2.39 9.23 -0.82
C LEU A 68 -1.36 9.55 0.27
N SER A 69 -0.94 8.53 1.03
CA SER A 69 0.17 8.59 1.97
C SER A 69 1.18 7.48 1.72
N VAL A 70 2.44 7.76 2.03
CA VAL A 70 3.56 6.82 1.93
C VAL A 70 4.33 6.88 3.24
N GLU A 71 4.34 5.80 3.99
CA GLU A 71 4.87 5.72 5.35
C GLU A 71 5.86 4.56 5.44
N SER A 72 7.10 4.84 5.85
CA SER A 72 8.08 3.79 6.13
C SER A 72 7.81 3.23 7.52
N VAL A 73 7.62 1.92 7.62
CA VAL A 73 7.47 1.24 8.91
C VAL A 73 8.87 0.95 9.44
N THR A 74 9.15 1.40 10.65
CA THR A 74 10.43 1.12 11.30
C THR A 74 10.39 -0.24 12.00
N LEU A 75 11.57 -0.78 12.29
CA LEU A 75 11.71 -2.04 13.04
C LEU A 75 11.12 -1.94 14.46
N GLU A 76 11.12 -0.73 15.04
CA GLU A 76 10.48 -0.43 16.32
C GLU A 76 8.95 -0.56 16.25
N ASP A 77 8.33 -0.04 15.18
CA ASP A 77 6.87 -0.14 14.97
C ASP A 77 6.40 -1.59 14.83
N VAL A 78 7.22 -2.44 14.19
CA VAL A 78 6.96 -3.88 14.02
C VAL A 78 7.08 -4.60 15.36
N TYR A 79 8.13 -4.31 16.12
CA TYR A 79 8.35 -4.91 17.43
C TYR A 79 7.20 -4.57 18.38
N LEU A 80 6.76 -3.32 18.40
CA LEU A 80 5.63 -2.87 19.22
C LEU A 80 4.31 -3.54 18.82
N ARG A 81 4.06 -3.77 17.52
CA ARG A 81 2.85 -4.47 17.05
C ARG A 81 2.81 -5.94 17.48
N LEU A 82 3.97 -6.59 17.55
CA LEU A 82 4.09 -7.99 17.97
C LEU A 82 3.91 -8.14 19.49
N VAL A 83 4.41 -7.21 20.28
CA VAL A 83 4.33 -7.26 21.76
C VAL A 83 2.99 -6.75 22.30
N GLY A 84 2.33 -5.81 21.61
CA GLY A 84 1.06 -5.23 22.05
C GLY A 84 -0.19 -6.13 21.91
N THR A 85 -0.03 -7.37 21.45
CA THR A 85 -1.14 -8.36 21.38
C THR A 85 -1.21 -9.25 22.63
N ASP A 86 -0.31 -9.07 23.61
CA ASP A 86 -0.23 -9.86 24.85
C ASP A 86 -0.63 -9.05 26.11
N SER A 87 -1.74 -8.32 26.06
CA SER A 87 -2.34 -7.67 27.23
C SER A 87 -3.85 -7.79 27.27
#